data_AF-A0A955DU04-F1
#
_entry.id   AF-A0A955DU04-F1
#
_cell.length_a   1.000
_cell.length_b   1.000
_cell.length_c   1.000
_cell.angle_alpha   90.00
_cell.angle_beta   90.00
_cell.angle_gamma   90.00
#
_symmetry.space_group_name_H-M   'P 1'
#
loop_
_entity.id
_entity.type
_entity.pdbx_description
1 polymer ?
#
loop_
_entity_poly.entity_id
_entity_poly.type
_entity_poly.pdbx_seq_one_letter_code
_entity_poly.pdbx_strand_id
1 'polypeptide(L)'
;VFIGSCTNARIEDLRLAASMLRGRTVAPDVRALVVPGSGMVKRQAEAEGLASVFVEAGFEWREAGCSMCIAMNGDIVAPGQRCVSTSNRNFEGRQGAGARTLLASPATAAACAITGVVTDPRHLAPAMAGGAA
;
A
#
# COMPACT_ATOMS: atom_id res chain seq x y z
N VAL A 1 -7.03 1.18 -1.14
CA VAL A 1 -5.88 1.17 -0.21
C VAL A 1 -4.68 1.82 -0.88
N PHE A 2 -3.93 2.61 -0.13
CA PHE A 2 -2.72 3.29 -0.63
C PHE A 2 -1.53 3.03 0.28
N ILE A 3 -0.47 2.45 -0.27
CA ILE A 3 0.82 2.28 0.39
C ILE A 3 1.83 3.19 -0.33
N GLY A 4 2.08 4.37 0.22
CA GLY A 4 2.94 5.34 -0.44
C GLY A 4 3.03 6.66 0.31
N SER A 5 4.24 7.12 0.57
CA SER A 5 4.55 8.49 1.00
C SER A 5 6.07 8.59 1.22
N CYS A 6 6.58 9.81 1.32
CA CYS A 6 7.95 10.03 1.78
C CYS A 6 8.19 9.53 3.22
N THR A 7 7.14 9.26 4.00
CA THR A 7 7.25 8.80 5.39
C THR A 7 7.16 7.28 5.55
N ASN A 8 6.38 6.58 4.71
CA ASN A 8 6.02 5.17 4.94
C ASN A 8 6.07 4.32 3.66
N ALA A 9 7.05 4.61 2.80
CA ALA A 9 7.40 3.81 1.64
C ALA A 9 8.93 3.71 1.48
N ARG A 10 9.64 3.54 2.61
CA ARG A 10 11.04 3.11 2.62
C ARG A 10 11.12 1.62 2.30
N ILE A 11 12.32 1.10 2.06
CA ILE A 11 12.47 -0.30 1.66
C ILE A 11 11.93 -1.27 2.72
N GLU A 12 12.12 -0.97 4.01
CA GLU A 12 11.60 -1.78 5.12
C GLU A 12 10.08 -1.78 5.17
N ASP A 13 9.45 -0.63 4.86
CA ASP A 13 7.99 -0.49 4.79
C ASP A 13 7.42 -1.39 3.67
N LEU A 14 8.08 -1.40 2.50
CA LEU A 14 7.69 -2.23 1.36
C LEU A 14 7.90 -3.72 1.63
N ARG A 15 9.02 -4.10 2.26
CA ARG A 15 9.29 -5.50 2.67
C ARG A 15 8.23 -6.00 3.64
N LEU A 16 7.86 -5.18 4.62
CA LEU A 16 6.84 -5.53 5.61
C LEU A 16 5.47 -5.73 4.97
N ALA A 17 5.04 -4.82 4.08
CA ALA A 17 3.79 -5.01 3.35
C ALA A 17 3.85 -6.25 2.44
N ALA A 18 4.95 -6.44 1.71
CA ALA A 18 5.13 -7.60 0.83
C ALA A 18 5.08 -8.94 1.59
N SER A 19 5.65 -9.04 2.80
CA SER A 19 5.60 -10.29 3.58
C SER A 19 4.17 -10.68 3.98
N MET A 20 3.25 -9.72 4.10
CA MET A 20 1.84 -9.99 4.32
C MET A 20 1.12 -10.39 3.02
N LEU A 21 1.50 -9.81 1.89
CA LEU A 21 0.87 -10.00 0.59
C LEU A 21 1.25 -11.31 -0.12
N ARG A 22 2.43 -11.89 0.13
CA ARG A 22 2.88 -13.14 -0.53
C ARG A 22 1.82 -14.24 -0.43
N GLY A 23 1.46 -14.80 -1.58
CA GLY A 23 0.48 -15.88 -1.70
C GLY A 23 -0.97 -15.45 -1.41
N ARG A 24 -1.25 -14.15 -1.32
CA ARG A 24 -2.58 -13.58 -1.08
C ARG A 24 -2.90 -12.54 -2.14
N THR A 25 -4.19 -12.29 -2.33
CA THR A 25 -4.71 -11.34 -3.31
C THR A 25 -5.53 -10.26 -2.63
N VAL A 26 -5.55 -9.07 -3.22
CA VAL A 26 -6.41 -7.96 -2.84
C VAL A 26 -7.88 -8.37 -2.99
N ALA A 27 -8.72 -7.90 -2.07
CA ALA A 27 -10.16 -8.14 -2.10
C ALA A 27 -10.80 -7.57 -3.40
N PRO A 28 -11.81 -8.22 -3.99
CA PRO A 28 -12.34 -7.87 -5.32
C PRO A 28 -12.86 -6.43 -5.47
N ASP A 29 -13.33 -5.84 -4.38
CA ASP A 29 -13.91 -4.49 -4.32
C ASP A 29 -12.90 -3.43 -3.87
N VAL A 30 -11.64 -3.80 -3.67
CA VAL A 30 -10.56 -2.89 -3.26
C VAL A 30 -9.67 -2.55 -4.44
N ARG A 31 -9.59 -1.26 -4.76
CA ARG A 31 -8.48 -0.71 -5.55
C ARG A 31 -7.27 -0.53 -4.64
N ALA A 32 -6.12 -1.11 -5.00
CA ALA A 32 -4.89 -1.02 -4.23
C ALA A 32 -3.75 -0.47 -5.10
N LEU A 33 -3.01 0.52 -4.59
CA LEU A 33 -1.82 1.04 -5.26
C LEU A 33 -0.66 1.20 -4.28
N VAL A 34 0.55 1.02 -4.79
CA VAL A 34 1.80 1.17 -4.05
C VAL A 34 2.75 2.10 -4.79
N VAL A 35 3.32 3.06 -4.06
CA VAL A 35 4.22 4.10 -4.58
C VAL A 35 5.49 4.11 -3.73
N PRO A 36 6.65 3.73 -4.30
CA PRO A 36 7.92 3.79 -3.60
C PRO A 36 8.28 5.24 -3.20
N GLY A 37 8.89 5.42 -2.02
CA GLY A 37 9.21 6.74 -1.48
C GLY A 37 10.29 7.50 -2.26
N SER A 38 11.08 6.81 -3.07
CA SER A 38 12.08 7.41 -3.97
C SER A 38 12.42 6.46 -5.13
N GLY A 39 13.05 6.98 -6.19
CA GLY A 39 13.53 6.15 -7.30
C GLY A 39 14.60 5.14 -6.88
N MET A 40 15.38 5.43 -5.83
CA MET A 40 16.36 4.48 -5.28
C MET A 40 15.66 3.32 -4.58
N VAL A 41 14.64 3.61 -3.76
CA VAL A 41 13.84 2.57 -3.10
C VAL A 41 13.10 1.72 -4.13
N LYS A 42 12.56 2.34 -5.20
CA LYS A 42 11.91 1.61 -6.30
C LYS A 42 12.85 0.59 -6.93
N ARG A 43 14.03 1.03 -7.38
CA ARG A 43 15.04 0.14 -8.00
C ARG A 43 15.45 -0.99 -7.05
N GLN A 44 15.63 -0.68 -5.77
CA GLN A 44 15.96 -1.69 -4.77
C GLN A 44 14.82 -2.70 -4.58
N ALA A 45 13.57 -2.23 -4.46
CA ALA A 45 12.41 -3.08 -4.31
C ALA A 45 12.19 -3.98 -5.54
N GLU A 46 12.46 -3.48 -6.74
CA GLU A 46 12.45 -4.25 -7.99
C GLU A 46 13.55 -5.30 -8.01
N ALA A 47 14.79 -4.95 -7.61
CA ALA A 47 15.90 -5.89 -7.51
C ALA A 47 15.66 -7.00 -6.47
N GLU A 48 14.92 -6.71 -5.39
CA GLU A 48 14.54 -7.67 -4.36
C GLU A 48 13.29 -8.49 -4.72
N GLY A 49 12.67 -8.24 -5.89
CA GLY A 49 11.46 -8.93 -6.33
C GLY A 49 10.18 -8.52 -5.58
N LEU A 50 10.22 -7.44 -4.79
CA LEU A 50 9.06 -6.95 -4.05
C LEU A 50 7.97 -6.44 -4.99
N ALA A 51 8.37 -5.79 -6.09
CA ALA A 51 7.43 -5.30 -7.10
C ALA A 51 6.51 -6.43 -7.63
N SER A 52 7.08 -7.60 -7.90
CA SER A 52 6.32 -8.79 -8.34
C SER A 52 5.31 -9.22 -7.29
N VAL A 53 5.68 -9.26 -6.01
CA VAL A 53 4.75 -9.61 -4.91
C VAL A 53 3.56 -8.66 -4.86
N PHE A 54 3.78 -7.35 -5.04
CA PHE A 54 2.68 -6.38 -5.09
C PHE A 54 1.78 -6.59 -6.30
N VAL A 55 2.36 -6.77 -7.49
CA VAL A 55 1.60 -6.98 -8.74
C VAL A 55 0.80 -8.28 -8.70
N GLU A 56 1.41 -9.38 -8.25
CA GLU A 56 0.75 -10.68 -8.07
C GLU A 56 -0.41 -10.62 -7.08
N ALA A 57 -0.27 -9.83 -6.01
CA ALA A 57 -1.36 -9.58 -5.07
C ALA A 57 -2.47 -8.69 -5.65
N GLY A 58 -2.24 -8.00 -6.78
CA GLY A 58 -3.22 -7.13 -7.43
C GLY A 58 -3.06 -5.63 -7.12
N PHE A 59 -1.91 -5.20 -6.61
CA PHE A 59 -1.59 -3.78 -6.47
C PHE A 59 -1.13 -3.17 -7.80
N GLU A 60 -1.54 -1.93 -8.04
CA GLU A 60 -0.92 -1.07 -9.05
C GLU A 60 0.48 -0.63 -8.56
N TRP A 61 1.54 -1.15 -9.19
CA TRP A 61 2.93 -0.73 -8.95
C TRP A 61 3.21 0.60 -9.67
N ARG A 62 3.36 1.69 -8.92
CA ARG A 62 3.54 3.03 -9.48
C ARG A 62 5.00 3.48 -9.55
N GLU A 63 5.23 4.55 -10.31
CA GLU A 63 6.47 5.31 -10.26
C GLU A 63 6.63 6.03 -8.92
N ALA A 64 7.88 6.20 -8.50
CA ALA A 64 8.18 6.89 -7.25
C ALA A 64 7.75 8.37 -7.32
N GLY A 65 7.07 8.86 -6.28
CA GLY A 65 6.56 10.23 -6.24
C GLY A 65 5.52 10.46 -5.16
N CYS A 66 4.85 11.62 -5.21
CA CYS A 66 3.86 11.97 -4.19
C CYS A 66 2.48 11.32 -4.42
N SER A 67 2.04 11.12 -5.68
CA SER A 67 0.82 10.38 -6.06
C SER A 67 -0.40 10.75 -5.18
N MET A 68 -1.14 9.76 -4.67
CA MET A 68 -2.34 9.91 -3.87
C MET A 68 -2.10 10.63 -2.54
N CYS A 69 -0.86 10.74 -2.04
CA CYS A 69 -0.56 11.48 -0.82
C CYS A 69 -0.97 12.97 -0.93
N ILE A 70 -1.03 13.50 -2.16
CA ILE A 70 -1.48 14.85 -2.49
C ILE A 70 -2.47 14.88 -3.68
N ALA A 71 -3.16 13.77 -3.94
CA ALA A 71 -4.15 13.65 -5.02
C ALA A 71 -3.61 14.06 -6.42
N MET A 72 -2.36 13.70 -6.73
CA MET A 72 -1.72 14.01 -8.02
C MET A 72 -1.71 12.83 -8.98
N ASN A 73 -1.38 13.08 -10.25
CA ASN A 73 -1.19 12.06 -11.29
C ASN A 73 -2.43 11.20 -11.55
N GLY A 74 -3.63 11.72 -11.27
CA GLY A 74 -4.89 10.98 -11.40
C GLY A 74 -5.17 10.00 -10.26
N ASP A 75 -4.28 9.86 -9.28
CA ASP A 75 -4.49 9.02 -8.11
C ASP A 75 -5.32 9.77 -7.06
N ILE A 76 -6.64 9.77 -7.27
CA ILE A 76 -7.63 10.48 -6.46
C ILE A 76 -8.60 9.48 -5.84
N VAL A 77 -9.00 9.72 -4.59
CA VAL A 77 -10.09 9.01 -3.91
C VAL A 77 -11.40 9.73 -4.23
N ALA A 78 -12.38 9.02 -4.78
CA ALA A 78 -13.63 9.64 -5.20
C ALA A 78 -14.49 10.08 -3.99
N PRO A 79 -15.39 11.07 -4.17
CA PRO A 79 -16.29 11.50 -3.11
C PRO A 79 -17.07 10.34 -2.49
N GLY A 80 -17.14 10.29 -1.16
CA GLY A 80 -17.84 9.24 -0.41
C GLY A 80 -17.06 7.93 -0.26
N GLN A 81 -15.96 7.74 -0.99
CA GLN A 81 -15.10 6.57 -0.82
C GLN A 81 -14.21 6.66 0.42
N ARG A 82 -13.83 5.49 0.93
CA ARG A 82 -12.91 5.35 2.04
C ARG A 82 -11.53 4.92 1.54
N CYS A 83 -10.48 5.48 2.10
CA CYS A 83 -9.11 5.09 1.82
C CYS A 83 -8.38 4.75 3.12
N VAL A 84 -7.76 3.58 3.17
CA VAL A 84 -6.70 3.28 4.16
C VAL A 84 -5.37 3.66 3.50
N SER A 85 -4.63 4.57 4.12
CA SER A 85 -3.48 5.25 3.54
C SER A 85 -2.28 5.19 4.48
N THR A 86 -1.09 4.97 3.94
CA THR A 86 0.18 5.17 4.67
C THR A 86 0.76 6.57 4.48
N SER A 87 -0.04 7.54 4.03
CA SER A 87 0.32 8.95 4.17
C SER A 87 0.43 9.35 5.65
N ASN A 88 1.02 10.51 5.91
CA ASN A 88 1.08 11.11 7.25
C ASN A 88 0.00 12.19 7.48
N ARG A 89 -0.91 12.39 6.52
CA ARG A 89 -1.94 13.45 6.55
C ARG A 89 -3.24 12.93 5.96
N ASN A 90 -4.35 13.22 6.64
CA ASN A 90 -5.72 12.84 6.25
C ASN A 90 -6.75 13.96 6.43
N PHE A 91 -6.33 15.23 6.44
CA PHE A 91 -7.28 16.34 6.48
C PHE A 91 -8.19 16.34 5.23
N GLU A 92 -9.37 16.93 5.37
CA GLU A 92 -10.40 16.93 4.31
C GLU A 92 -9.86 17.47 2.98
N GLY A 93 -10.21 16.80 1.87
CA GLY A 93 -9.76 17.18 0.53
C GLY A 93 -8.35 16.73 0.17
N ARG A 94 -7.53 16.24 1.11
CA ARG A 94 -6.11 15.93 0.86
C ARG A 94 -5.88 14.89 -0.24
N GLN A 95 -6.66 13.81 -0.24
CA GLN A 95 -6.56 12.73 -1.24
C GLN A 95 -7.73 12.74 -2.25
N GLY A 96 -8.54 13.80 -2.22
CA GLY A 96 -9.77 13.93 -3.00
C GLY A 96 -10.87 14.63 -2.21
N ALA A 97 -11.69 15.42 -2.88
CA ALA A 97 -12.84 16.08 -2.27
C ALA A 97 -13.87 15.04 -1.80
N GLY A 98 -14.34 15.15 -0.55
CA GLY A 98 -15.28 14.21 0.04
C GLY A 98 -14.69 12.81 0.33
N ALA A 99 -13.38 12.63 0.19
CA ALA A 99 -12.69 11.39 0.55
C ALA A 99 -12.59 11.23 2.07
N ARG A 100 -12.71 10.00 2.56
CA ARG A 100 -12.54 9.66 3.98
C ARG A 100 -11.31 8.80 4.18
N THR A 101 -10.23 9.41 4.68
CA THR A 101 -8.94 8.72 4.84
C THR A 101 -8.67 8.30 6.28
N LEU A 102 -8.33 7.02 6.44
CA LEU A 102 -7.77 6.44 7.65
C LEU A 102 -6.25 6.30 7.48
N LEU A 103 -5.49 6.87 8.41
CA LEU A 103 -4.04 6.68 8.45
C LEU A 103 -3.70 5.33 9.08
N ALA A 104 -2.75 4.62 8.47
CA ALA A 104 -2.39 3.28 8.90
C ALA A 104 -0.90 2.98 8.63
N SER A 105 -0.36 2.00 9.34
CA SER A 105 0.96 1.44 9.03
C SER A 105 0.93 0.61 7.73
N PRO A 106 2.09 0.35 7.09
CA PRO A 106 2.17 -0.53 5.92
C PRO A 106 1.55 -1.92 6.14
N ALA A 107 1.79 -2.52 7.32
CA ALA A 107 1.21 -3.81 7.69
C ALA A 107 -0.33 -3.76 7.75
N THR A 108 -0.88 -2.75 8.41
CA THR A 108 -2.34 -2.57 8.52
C THR A 108 -2.96 -2.28 7.14
N ALA A 109 -2.32 -1.45 6.31
CA ALA A 109 -2.78 -1.18 4.95
C ALA A 109 -2.79 -2.46 4.09
N ALA A 110 -1.73 -3.27 4.14
CA ALA A 110 -1.70 -4.56 3.45
C ALA A 110 -2.80 -5.51 3.94
N ALA A 111 -3.04 -5.57 5.25
CA ALA A 111 -4.12 -6.37 5.82
C ALA A 111 -5.50 -5.95 5.31
N CYS A 112 -5.80 -4.64 5.34
CA CYS A 112 -7.04 -4.09 4.81
C CYS A 112 -7.20 -4.33 3.31
N ALA A 113 -6.10 -4.36 2.55
CA ALA A 113 -6.15 -4.65 1.12
C ALA A 113 -6.59 -6.11 0.86
N ILE A 114 -6.10 -7.04 1.66
CA ILE A 114 -6.44 -8.47 1.56
C ILE A 114 -7.89 -8.73 1.97
N THR A 115 -8.36 -8.09 3.05
CA THR A 115 -9.67 -8.43 3.64
C THR A 115 -10.84 -7.57 3.17
N GLY A 116 -10.58 -6.44 2.49
CA GLY A 116 -11.63 -5.52 2.05
C GLY A 116 -12.15 -4.57 3.14
N VAL A 117 -11.72 -4.73 4.39
CA VAL A 117 -12.23 -3.99 5.55
C VAL A 117 -11.11 -3.55 6.49
N VAL A 118 -11.37 -2.58 7.36
CA VAL A 118 -10.40 -2.15 8.37
C VAL A 118 -10.06 -3.32 9.29
N THR A 119 -8.81 -3.77 9.25
CA THR A 119 -8.38 -5.04 9.83
C THR A 119 -7.12 -4.88 10.66
N ASP A 120 -7.09 -5.52 11.82
CA ASP A 120 -5.87 -5.67 12.62
C ASP A 120 -4.88 -6.61 11.90
N PRO A 121 -3.65 -6.17 11.59
CA PRO A 121 -2.70 -6.99 10.85
C PRO A 121 -2.31 -8.28 11.58
N ARG A 122 -2.49 -8.39 12.90
CA ARG A 122 -2.16 -9.59 13.69
C ARG A 122 -3.05 -10.79 13.34
N HIS A 123 -4.22 -10.55 12.75
CA HIS A 123 -5.09 -11.62 12.27
C HIS A 123 -4.56 -12.26 10.97
N LEU A 124 -3.57 -11.63 10.33
CA LEU A 124 -2.88 -12.15 9.16
C LEU A 124 -1.41 -12.36 9.53
N ALA A 125 -1.05 -13.58 9.95
CA ALA A 125 0.35 -13.91 10.17
C ALA A 125 1.17 -13.57 8.91
N PRO A 126 2.34 -12.92 9.02
CA PRO A 126 3.25 -12.73 7.89
C PRO A 126 3.49 -14.10 7.24
N ALA A 127 3.48 -14.16 5.91
CA ALA A 127 3.86 -15.41 5.25
C ALA A 127 5.32 -15.67 5.64
N MET A 128 5.55 -16.70 6.46
CA MET A 128 6.90 -17.16 6.76
C MET A 128 7.58 -17.43 5.42
N ALA A 129 8.70 -16.76 5.15
CA ALA A 129 9.55 -17.13 4.04
C ALA A 129 9.90 -18.60 4.24
N GLY A 130 9.47 -19.46 3.32
CA GLY A 130 9.79 -20.88 3.35
C GLY A 130 11.29 -21.02 3.52
N GLY A 131 11.72 -21.52 4.68
CA GLY A 131 13.08 -21.97 4.86
C GLY A 131 13.30 -23.09 3.84
N ALA A 132 14.30 -22.91 2.99
CA ALA A 132 14.86 -24.02 2.25
C ALA A 132 15.29 -25.09 3.27
N ALA A 133 14.66 -26.26 3.20
CA ALA A 133 15.18 -27.51 3.73
C ALA A 133 15.76 -28.30 2.55
#